data_AF-A0A090WT46-F1
#
_entry.id   AF-A0A090WT46-F1
#
_cell.length_a   1.000
_cell.length_b   1.000
_cell.length_c   1.000
_cell.angle_alpha   90.00
_cell.angle_beta   90.00
_cell.angle_gamma   90.00
#
_symmetry.space_group_name_H-M   'P 1'
#
loop_
_entity.id
_entity.type
_entity.pdbx_description
1 polymer ?
#
loop_
_entity_poly.entity_id
_entity_poly.type
_entity_poly.pdbx_seq_one_letter_code
_entity_poly.pdbx_strand_id
1 'polypeptide(L)'
;MVAKKFKRKLPKRQAFIFEDPKNANEFYNYVNTKHELQFQDVEFNVPFEVDGTLFYFSFHEVEIPDKTINLIPIIIDAKLDNGGNSPLFEDSYTSRQGNWYIAITVNDEAMNDCLKPNSVYKASVLKYLKQMRLEYLNTSNYLEALLRR
;
A
#
# COMPACT_ATOMS: atom_id res chain seq x y z
N MET A 1 -19.75 -18.87 28.64
CA MET A 1 -18.98 -18.80 27.37
C MET A 1 -17.78 -17.88 27.64
N VAL A 2 -16.55 -18.40 27.68
CA VAL A 2 -15.36 -17.57 28.02
C VAL A 2 -14.79 -17.00 26.72
N ALA A 3 -14.80 -15.67 26.58
CA ALA A 3 -14.24 -15.00 25.41
C ALA A 3 -12.74 -15.30 25.29
N LYS A 4 -12.30 -15.65 24.09
CA LYS A 4 -10.90 -15.96 23.77
C LYS A 4 -10.08 -14.67 23.93
N LYS A 5 -9.05 -14.67 24.79
CA LYS A 5 -8.17 -13.49 25.00
C LYS A 5 -7.65 -12.98 23.65
N PHE A 6 -7.81 -11.68 23.41
CA PHE A 6 -7.27 -11.00 22.24
C PHE A 6 -5.76 -11.25 22.16
N LYS A 7 -5.31 -11.94 21.10
CA LYS A 7 -3.88 -12.17 20.87
C LYS A 7 -3.25 -10.85 20.44
N ARG A 8 -2.62 -10.15 21.39
CA ARG A 8 -2.00 -8.82 21.24
C ARG A 8 -0.88 -8.70 20.21
N LYS A 9 -0.53 -9.77 19.48
CA LYS A 9 0.57 -9.78 18.51
C LYS A 9 0.01 -10.21 17.17
N LEU A 10 -0.30 -9.22 16.32
CA LEU A 10 -0.57 -9.48 14.91
C LEU A 10 0.68 -10.07 14.26
N PRO A 11 0.53 -10.99 13.29
CA PRO A 11 1.66 -11.52 12.54
C PRO A 11 2.36 -10.37 11.80
N LYS A 12 3.69 -10.33 11.90
CA LYS A 12 4.51 -9.38 11.13
C LYS A 12 4.29 -9.64 9.64
N ARG A 13 3.97 -8.58 8.89
CA ARG A 13 3.80 -8.62 7.44
C ARG A 13 5.03 -8.02 6.76
N GLN A 14 5.36 -8.52 5.58
CA GLN A 14 6.38 -7.92 4.72
C GLN A 14 5.73 -6.91 3.78
N ALA A 15 6.42 -5.81 3.55
CA ALA A 15 5.98 -4.75 2.66
C ALA A 15 7.05 -4.47 1.61
N PHE A 16 6.60 -4.14 0.40
CA PHE A 16 7.41 -3.54 -0.65
C PHE A 16 7.32 -2.02 -0.49
N ILE A 17 8.46 -1.37 -0.28
CA ILE A 17 8.52 0.06 0.06
C ILE A 17 9.37 0.78 -0.98
N PHE A 18 8.91 1.95 -1.45
CA PHE A 18 9.69 2.84 -2.30
C PHE A 18 9.38 4.31 -2.01
N GLU A 19 10.33 5.19 -2.33
CA GLU A 19 10.22 6.64 -2.16
C GLU A 19 9.19 7.21 -3.16
N ASP A 20 8.31 8.06 -2.66
CA ASP A 20 7.27 8.77 -3.42
C ASP A 20 7.64 10.26 -3.55
N PRO A 21 8.16 10.69 -4.70
CA PRO A 21 8.50 12.09 -4.93
C PRO A 21 7.27 12.93 -5.32
N LYS A 22 6.08 12.33 -5.48
CA LYS A 22 4.88 13.05 -5.91
C LYS A 22 4.10 13.64 -4.72
N ASN A 23 3.14 14.49 -5.06
CA ASN A 23 2.24 15.12 -4.09
C ASN A 23 1.35 14.09 -3.39
N ALA A 24 0.71 14.51 -2.30
CA ALA A 24 -0.24 13.68 -1.57
C ALA A 24 -1.36 13.15 -2.46
N ASN A 25 -1.76 11.90 -2.21
CA ASN A 25 -2.82 11.19 -2.92
C ASN A 25 -2.55 10.88 -4.40
N GLU A 26 -1.36 11.15 -4.92
CA GLU A 26 -1.04 10.84 -6.32
C GLU A 26 -1.04 9.33 -6.56
N PHE A 27 -0.55 8.54 -5.60
CA PHE A 27 -0.60 7.08 -5.70
C PHE A 27 -2.02 6.55 -5.51
N TYR A 28 -2.79 7.13 -4.59
CA TYR A 28 -4.22 6.84 -4.46
C TYR A 28 -4.97 7.06 -5.79
N ASN A 29 -4.79 8.22 -6.41
CA ASN A 29 -5.44 8.56 -7.68
C ASN A 29 -5.00 7.62 -8.81
N TYR A 30 -3.71 7.26 -8.86
CA TYR A 30 -3.18 6.26 -9.78
C TYR A 30 -3.86 4.91 -9.60
N VAL A 31 -3.92 4.36 -8.38
CA VAL A 31 -4.51 3.05 -8.10
C VAL A 31 -5.99 3.05 -8.43
N ASN A 32 -6.72 4.09 -7.99
CA ASN A 32 -8.14 4.24 -8.28
C ASN A 32 -8.43 4.24 -9.79
N THR A 33 -7.65 4.99 -10.56
CA THR A 33 -7.81 5.10 -12.01
C THR A 33 -7.45 3.79 -12.71
N LYS A 34 -6.33 3.17 -12.31
CA LYS A 34 -5.82 1.95 -12.93
C LYS A 34 -6.73 0.75 -12.72
N HIS A 35 -7.32 0.63 -11.53
CA HIS A 35 -8.18 -0.49 -11.15
C HIS A 35 -9.68 -0.16 -11.23
N GLU A 36 -10.04 1.01 -11.74
CA GLU A 36 -11.42 1.48 -11.92
C GLU A 36 -12.28 1.37 -10.65
N LEU A 37 -11.70 1.69 -9.49
CA LEU A 37 -12.30 1.42 -8.18
C LEU A 37 -13.38 2.43 -7.78
N GLN A 38 -13.64 3.47 -8.58
CA GLN A 38 -14.66 4.49 -8.31
C GLN A 38 -14.54 5.13 -6.91
N PHE A 39 -13.31 5.30 -6.42
CA PHE A 39 -12.97 5.84 -5.11
C PHE A 39 -13.43 4.96 -3.93
N GLN A 40 -13.76 3.70 -4.19
CA GLN A 40 -14.16 2.72 -3.18
C GLN A 40 -12.99 1.81 -2.80
N ASP A 41 -12.68 1.75 -1.49
CA ASP A 41 -11.67 0.85 -0.91
C ASP A 41 -10.31 0.87 -1.62
N VAL A 42 -9.93 2.02 -2.19
CA VAL A 42 -8.74 2.18 -3.07
C VAL A 42 -7.44 1.75 -2.38
N GLU A 43 -7.36 1.91 -1.06
CA GLU A 43 -6.14 1.60 -0.29
C GLU A 43 -6.09 0.14 0.19
N PHE A 44 -7.19 -0.61 0.08
CA PHE A 44 -7.36 -1.89 0.75
C PHE A 44 -7.80 -3.00 -0.20
N ASN A 45 -7.04 -4.11 -0.23
CA ASN A 45 -7.37 -5.33 -0.97
C ASN A 45 -7.70 -5.07 -2.44
N VAL A 46 -6.91 -4.22 -3.10
CA VAL A 46 -7.04 -3.95 -4.53
C VAL A 46 -6.70 -5.21 -5.32
N PRO A 47 -7.63 -5.75 -6.13
CA PRO A 47 -7.41 -6.97 -6.88
C PRO A 47 -6.45 -6.73 -8.04
N PHE A 48 -5.54 -7.67 -8.26
CA PHE A 48 -4.66 -7.71 -9.43
C PHE A 48 -4.27 -9.15 -9.77
N GLU A 49 -3.97 -9.39 -11.03
CA GLU A 49 -3.59 -10.71 -11.52
C GLU A 49 -2.11 -10.77 -11.90
N VAL A 50 -1.44 -11.86 -11.54
CA VAL A 50 -0.09 -12.19 -11.98
C VAL A 50 -0.08 -13.64 -12.45
N ASP A 51 0.33 -13.86 -13.70
CA ASP A 51 0.39 -15.19 -14.32
C ASP A 51 -0.93 -15.98 -14.20
N GLY A 52 -2.08 -15.30 -14.31
CA GLY A 52 -3.42 -15.88 -14.20
C GLY A 52 -3.86 -16.23 -12.77
N THR A 53 -3.10 -15.81 -11.75
CA THR A 53 -3.46 -15.97 -10.33
C THR A 53 -3.89 -14.63 -9.74
N LEU A 54 -5.00 -14.63 -9.00
CA LEU A 54 -5.56 -13.45 -8.36
C LEU A 54 -4.88 -13.15 -7.01
N PHE A 55 -4.53 -11.89 -6.81
CA PHE A 55 -3.91 -11.37 -5.60
C PHE A 55 -4.57 -10.06 -5.18
N TYR A 56 -4.27 -9.64 -3.96
CA TYR A 56 -4.78 -8.41 -3.37
C TYR A 56 -3.67 -7.62 -2.73
N PHE A 57 -3.54 -6.34 -3.08
CA PHE A 57 -2.60 -5.46 -2.40
C PHE A 57 -3.30 -4.37 -1.60
N SER A 58 -2.64 -3.91 -0.54
CA SER A 58 -3.03 -2.72 0.22
C SER A 58 -1.82 -1.82 0.36
N PHE A 59 -2.01 -0.51 0.42
CA PHE A 59 -0.91 0.44 0.51
C PHE A 59 -1.13 1.53 1.55
N HIS A 60 -0.02 2.17 1.95
CA HIS A 60 -0.01 3.35 2.82
C HIS A 60 1.04 4.34 2.34
N GLU A 61 0.70 5.63 2.36
CA GLU A 61 1.65 6.73 2.17
C GLU A 61 2.18 7.16 3.54
N VAL A 62 3.50 7.10 3.73
CA VAL A 62 4.16 7.35 5.03
C VAL A 62 5.31 8.33 4.87
N GLU A 63 5.41 9.28 5.78
CA GLU A 63 6.56 10.18 5.88
C GLU A 63 7.66 9.53 6.74
N ILE A 64 8.90 9.52 6.23
CA ILE A 64 10.08 9.11 6.99
C ILE A 64 11.05 10.31 7.02
N PRO A 65 11.13 11.03 8.15
CA PRO A 65 11.91 12.28 8.22
C PRO A 65 13.42 12.05 8.03
N ASP A 66 13.97 10.93 8.52
CA ASP A 66 15.38 10.59 8.38
C ASP A 66 15.63 9.62 7.22
N LYS A 67 16.47 10.01 6.25
CA LYS A 67 16.77 9.22 5.02
C LYS A 67 17.50 7.88 5.26
N THR A 68 17.72 7.49 6.51
CA THR A 68 18.30 6.19 6.87
C THR A 68 17.25 5.09 6.73
N ILE A 69 17.06 4.62 5.50
CA ILE A 69 16.27 3.42 5.19
C ILE A 69 17.08 2.19 5.65
N ASN A 70 17.01 1.87 6.95
CA ASN A 70 17.09 0.47 7.34
C ASN A 70 15.73 -0.13 6.97
N LEU A 71 15.68 -1.14 6.10
CA LEU A 71 14.45 -1.84 5.72
C LEU A 71 13.80 -2.51 6.96
N ILE A 72 13.12 -1.70 7.77
CA ILE A 72 12.34 -2.13 8.91
C ILE A 72 11.03 -2.69 8.34
N PRO A 73 10.64 -3.93 8.66
CA PRO A 73 9.30 -4.40 8.35
C PRO A 73 8.29 -3.47 9.01
N ILE A 74 7.54 -2.70 8.20
CA ILE A 74 6.49 -1.81 8.68
C ILE A 74 5.38 -2.67 9.27
N ILE A 75 5.06 -2.43 10.54
CA ILE A 75 3.95 -3.06 11.25
C ILE A 75 2.72 -2.19 10.99
N ILE A 76 1.89 -2.59 10.03
CA ILE A 76 0.57 -1.99 9.84
C ILE A 76 -0.36 -2.63 10.88
N ASP A 77 -0.72 -1.87 11.92
CA ASP A 77 -1.71 -2.30 12.91
C ASP A 77 -3.10 -2.07 12.30
N ALA A 78 -3.86 -3.15 12.08
CA ALA A 78 -5.21 -3.10 11.50
C ALA A 78 -6.25 -2.59 12.52
N LYS A 79 -5.92 -1.53 13.26
CA LYS A 79 -6.86 -0.78 14.09
C LYS A 79 -7.55 0.25 13.20
N LEU A 80 -8.51 -0.22 12.43
CA LEU A 80 -9.66 0.60 12.10
C LEU A 80 -10.47 0.70 13.40
N ASP A 81 -10.27 1.73 14.21
CA ASP A 81 -11.05 1.88 15.44
C ASP A 81 -11.54 3.30 15.67
N ASN A 82 -12.86 3.37 15.80
CA ASN A 82 -13.60 4.49 16.35
C ASN A 82 -13.06 4.80 17.76
N GLY A 83 -12.47 5.97 17.94
CA GLY A 83 -12.12 6.43 19.28
C GLY A 83 -10.89 7.29 19.29
N GLY A 84 -11.13 8.60 19.33
CA GLY A 84 -10.12 9.64 19.32
C GLY A 84 -9.00 9.38 20.33
N ASN A 85 -7.79 9.21 19.78
CA ASN A 85 -6.52 9.72 20.27
C ASN A 85 -5.41 9.08 19.41
N SER A 86 -5.07 9.73 18.30
CA SER A 86 -3.86 9.45 17.52
C SER A 86 -3.36 10.73 16.87
N PRO A 87 -2.39 11.43 17.47
CA PRO A 87 -1.67 12.49 16.78
C PRO A 87 -0.59 11.85 15.90
N LEU A 88 -1.01 11.20 14.81
CA LEU A 88 -0.12 10.75 13.72
C LEU A 88 -0.76 10.91 12.34
N PHE A 89 -2.01 11.38 12.28
CA PHE A 89 -2.77 11.59 11.05
C PHE A 89 -3.43 12.97 11.15
N GLU A 90 -2.63 14.03 11.17
CA GLU A 90 -3.18 15.34 10.81
C GLU A 90 -3.19 15.41 9.29
N ASP A 91 -4.40 15.37 8.72
CA ASP A 91 -4.76 15.74 7.35
C ASP A 91 -4.30 17.17 7.04
N SER A 92 -3.00 17.35 6.87
CA SER A 92 -2.45 18.56 6.27
C SER A 92 -2.08 18.23 4.84
N TYR A 93 -3.05 18.34 3.94
CA TYR A 93 -2.84 18.38 2.48
C TYR A 93 -2.14 19.68 2.05
N THR A 94 -1.07 20.06 2.76
CA THR A 94 -0.13 21.10 2.37
C THR A 94 1.00 20.46 1.56
N SER A 95 1.63 21.24 0.67
CA SER A 95 2.74 20.81 -0.17
C SER A 95 3.73 19.96 0.64
N ARG A 96 3.85 18.67 0.32
CA ARG A 96 4.69 17.72 1.05
C ARG A 96 6.11 18.27 1.21
N GLN A 97 6.51 18.56 2.45
CA GLN A 97 7.90 18.78 2.83
C GLN A 97 8.35 17.55 3.62
N GLY A 98 9.32 16.79 3.13
CA GLY A 98 9.77 15.54 3.77
C GLY A 98 10.06 14.42 2.77
N ASN A 99 10.60 13.29 3.23
CA ASN A 99 10.78 12.09 2.39
C ASN A 99 9.55 11.19 2.56
N TRP A 100 8.75 11.07 1.52
CA TRP A 100 7.55 10.25 1.52
C TRP A 100 7.81 8.89 0.88
N TYR A 101 7.10 7.87 1.35
CA TYR A 101 7.23 6.50 0.89
C TYR A 101 5.87 5.85 0.73
N ILE A 102 5.76 4.95 -0.22
CA ILE A 102 4.61 4.08 -0.40
C ILE A 102 5.00 2.69 0.10
N ALA A 103 4.25 2.19 1.08
CA ALA A 103 4.39 0.86 1.65
C ALA A 103 3.26 -0.05 1.18
N ILE A 104 3.58 -1.12 0.45
CA ILE A 104 2.60 -2.04 -0.16
C ILE A 104 2.72 -3.42 0.45
N THR A 105 1.60 -4.00 0.89
CA THR A 105 1.52 -5.41 1.27
C THR A 105 0.70 -6.20 0.25
N VAL A 106 0.98 -7.49 0.11
CA VAL A 106 0.29 -8.36 -0.86
C VAL A 106 -0.15 -9.65 -0.21
N ASN A 107 -1.39 -10.05 -0.50
CA ASN A 107 -2.01 -11.30 -0.08
C ASN A 107 -2.49 -12.13 -1.27
N ASP A 108 -2.53 -13.44 -1.10
CA ASP A 108 -3.34 -14.34 -1.94
C ASP A 108 -4.80 -14.38 -1.45
N GLU A 109 -5.66 -15.14 -2.15
CA GLU A 109 -7.07 -15.34 -1.75
C GLU A 109 -7.23 -15.93 -0.35
N ALA A 110 -6.25 -16.70 0.11
CA ALA A 110 -6.23 -17.28 1.45
C ALA A 110 -5.62 -16.32 2.51
N MET A 111 -5.40 -15.06 2.16
CA MET A 111 -4.82 -14.01 3.01
C MET A 111 -3.40 -14.32 3.51
N ASN A 112 -2.66 -15.14 2.77
CA ASN A 112 -1.24 -15.37 3.03
C ASN A 112 -0.39 -14.24 2.45
N ASP A 113 0.51 -13.70 3.27
CA ASP A 113 1.50 -12.71 2.86
C ASP A 113 2.43 -13.27 1.76
N CYS A 114 2.24 -12.76 0.53
CA CYS A 114 2.97 -13.20 -0.65
C CYS A 114 4.39 -12.66 -0.73
N LEU A 115 4.76 -11.69 0.11
CA LEU A 115 6.09 -11.06 0.12
C LEU A 115 7.07 -11.75 1.06
N LYS A 116 6.59 -12.64 1.95
CA LYS A 116 7.43 -13.46 2.84
C LYS A 116 8.54 -14.20 2.09
N PRO A 117 9.73 -14.41 2.69
CA PRO A 117 10.90 -14.94 2.00
C PRO A 117 10.67 -16.32 1.37
N ASN A 118 9.81 -17.14 1.99
CA ASN A 118 9.52 -18.50 1.56
C ASN A 118 8.23 -18.61 0.72
N SER A 119 7.62 -17.48 0.34
CA SER A 119 6.45 -17.47 -0.54
C SER A 119 6.86 -17.84 -1.96
N VAL A 120 6.18 -18.81 -2.56
CA VAL A 120 6.38 -19.21 -3.97
C VAL A 120 6.03 -18.07 -4.94
N TYR A 121 5.11 -17.17 -4.55
CA TYR A 121 4.66 -16.05 -5.36
C TYR A 121 5.57 -14.81 -5.26
N LYS A 122 6.56 -14.82 -4.36
CA LYS A 122 7.36 -13.62 -4.06
C LYS A 122 8.02 -13.04 -5.30
N ALA A 123 8.60 -13.88 -6.16
CA ALA A 123 9.33 -13.42 -7.34
C ALA A 123 8.40 -12.76 -8.37
N SER A 124 7.26 -13.38 -8.68
CA SER A 124 6.30 -12.87 -9.65
C SER A 124 5.59 -11.61 -9.14
N VAL A 125 5.18 -11.61 -7.87
CA VAL A 125 4.59 -10.42 -7.20
C VAL A 125 5.58 -9.26 -7.17
N LEU A 126 6.85 -9.49 -6.80
CA LEU A 126 7.85 -8.40 -6.80
C LEU A 126 8.13 -7.85 -8.19
N LYS A 127 8.05 -8.69 -9.23
CA LYS A 127 8.17 -8.23 -10.62
C LYS A 127 7.02 -7.28 -10.97
N TYR A 128 5.78 -7.65 -10.64
CA TYR A 128 4.60 -6.79 -10.82
C TYR A 128 4.75 -5.47 -10.06
N LEU A 129 5.08 -5.51 -8.76
CA LEU A 129 5.21 -4.30 -7.94
C LEU A 129 6.31 -3.35 -8.44
N LYS A 130 7.42 -3.88 -8.95
CA LYS A 130 8.48 -3.07 -9.58
C LYS A 130 8.00 -2.40 -10.87
N GLN A 131 7.21 -3.10 -11.69
CA GLN A 131 6.62 -2.53 -12.91
C GLN A 131 5.60 -1.44 -12.56
N MET A 132 4.69 -1.72 -11.61
CA MET A 132 3.71 -0.76 -11.12
C MET A 132 4.36 0.50 -10.55
N ARG A 133 5.48 0.36 -9.80
CA ARG A 133 6.27 1.49 -9.33
C ARG A 133 6.80 2.34 -10.49
N LEU A 134 7.41 1.72 -11.50
CA LEU A 134 7.95 2.44 -12.65
C LEU A 134 6.86 3.17 -13.42
N GLU A 135 5.72 2.51 -13.64
CA GLU A 135 4.56 3.10 -14.31
C GLU A 135 4.01 4.30 -13.54
N TYR A 136 3.79 4.16 -12.23
CA TYR A 136 3.36 5.26 -11.37
C TYR A 136 4.32 6.45 -11.45
N LEU A 137 5.62 6.23 -11.24
CA LEU A 137 6.60 7.32 -11.23
C LEU A 137 6.68 8.04 -12.58
N ASN A 138 6.55 7.31 -13.69
CA ASN A 138 6.56 7.87 -15.05
C ASN A 138 5.23 8.51 -15.47
N THR A 139 4.12 8.26 -14.76
CA THR A 139 2.83 8.86 -15.09
C THR A 139 2.75 10.29 -14.58
N SER A 140 2.69 11.26 -15.49
CA SER A 140 2.68 12.70 -15.15
C SER A 140 1.28 13.31 -15.08
N ASN A 141 0.28 12.71 -15.73
CA ASN A 141 -1.07 13.28 -15.86
C ASN A 141 -2.15 12.19 -15.92
N TYR A 142 -2.69 11.79 -14.76
CA TYR A 142 -3.84 10.86 -14.68
C TYR A 142 -5.13 11.46 -15.27
N LEU A 143 -5.27 12.80 -15.20
CA LEU A 143 -6.42 13.53 -15.73
C LEU A 143 -6.54 13.44 -17.26
N GLU A 144 -5.43 13.41 -18.01
CA GLU A 144 -5.50 13.25 -19.47
C GLU A 144 -5.98 11.86 -19.89
N ALA A 145 -5.69 10.81 -19.10
CA ALA A 145 -6.18 9.46 -19.35
C ALA A 145 -7.68 9.34 -19.05
N LEU A 146 -8.17 10.02 -17.99
CA LEU A 146 -9.58 10.06 -17.62
C LEU A 146 -10.44 10.86 -18.63
N LEU A 147 -9.90 11.96 -19.17
CA LEU A 147 -10.60 12.85 -20.10
C LEU A 147 -10.63 12.35 -21.56
N ARG A 148 -9.99 11.22 -21.87
CA ARG A 148 -10.00 10.59 -23.21
C ARG A 148 -11.02 9.45 -23.37
N ARG A 149 -11.93 9.27 -22.41
CA ARG A 149 -13.10 8.38 -22.55
C ARG A 149 -14.31 9.11 -23.13
#